data_AF-A0A3Y8PKM7-F1
#
_entry.id   AF-A0A3Y8PKM7-F1
#
_cell.length_a   1.000
_cell.length_b   1.000
_cell.length_c   1.000
_cell.angle_alpha   90.00
_cell.angle_beta   90.00
_cell.angle_gamma   90.00
#
_symmetry.space_group_name_H-M   'P 1'
#
loop_
_entity.id
_entity.type
_entity.pdbx_description
1 polymer ?
#
loop_
_entity_poly.entity_id
_entity_poly.type
_entity_poly.pdbx_seq_one_letter_code
_entity_poly.pdbx_strand_id
1 'polypeptide(L)'
;MRPSIIFATAEYVKRLREECLRENKPLHRHTRFRRQELAQDEINPDVLAMSGHIARRCSEQKRVRIPAMKVSEWGHLLRALEIERVCH
;
A
#
# COMPACT_ATOMS: atom_id res chain seq x y z
N MET A 1 36.41 -6.59 17.65
CA MET A 1 36.19 -6.79 16.20
C MET A 1 35.44 -5.58 15.64
N ARG A 2 35.92 -4.96 14.56
CA ARG A 2 35.17 -3.93 13.84
C ARG A 2 34.10 -4.63 12.97
N PRO A 3 32.82 -4.22 13.01
CA PRO A 3 31.79 -4.84 12.18
C PRO A 3 32.09 -4.63 10.69
N SER A 4 31.87 -5.65 9.85
CA SER A 4 31.94 -5.50 8.39
C SER A 4 30.87 -4.52 7.92
N ILE A 5 31.16 -3.75 6.86
CA ILE A 5 30.17 -2.80 6.30
C ILE A 5 28.98 -3.57 5.69
N ILE A 6 29.20 -4.81 5.27
CA ILE A 6 28.18 -5.67 4.66
C ILE A 6 27.74 -6.69 5.72
N PHE A 7 26.46 -6.61 6.09
CA PHE A 7 25.76 -7.59 6.92
C PHE A 7 24.59 -8.17 6.14
N ALA A 8 24.29 -9.45 6.38
CA ALA A 8 23.01 -10.00 5.98
C ALA A 8 21.90 -9.22 6.71
N THR A 9 20.83 -8.83 5.99
CA THR A 9 19.75 -7.98 6.53
C THR A 9 19.15 -8.56 7.81
N ALA A 10 19.03 -9.89 7.90
CA ALA A 10 18.51 -10.57 9.08
C ALA A 10 19.39 -10.36 10.32
N GLU A 11 20.72 -10.41 10.16
CA GLU A 11 21.65 -10.18 11.26
C GLU A 11 21.68 -8.71 11.69
N TYR A 12 21.63 -7.79 10.72
CA TYR A 12 21.51 -6.35 10.99
C TYR A 12 20.27 -6.04 11.86
N VAL A 13 19.11 -6.60 11.49
CA VAL A 13 17.85 -6.40 12.23
C VAL A 13 17.91 -6.99 13.64
N LYS A 14 18.52 -8.17 13.82
CA LYS A 14 18.71 -8.76 15.16
C LYS A 14 19.58 -7.87 16.05
N ARG A 15 20.73 -7.45 15.54
CA ARG A 15 21.67 -6.58 16.28
C ARG A 15 21.04 -5.25 16.66
N LEU A 16 20.30 -4.63 15.73
CA LEU A 16 19.59 -3.37 15.99
C LEU A 16 18.59 -3.52 17.15
N ARG A 17 17.86 -4.65 17.22
CA ARG A 17 16.96 -4.95 18.35
C ARG A 17 17.72 -5.11 19.66
N GLU A 18 18.83 -5.82 19.67
CA GLU A 18 19.68 -6.02 20.85
C GLU A 18 20.30 -4.71 21.36
N GLU A 19 20.73 -3.82 20.46
CA GLU A 19 21.20 -2.47 20.78
C GLU A 19 20.08 -1.62 21.42
N CYS A 20 18.89 -1.59 20.81
CA CYS A 20 17.74 -0.88 21.38
C CYS A 20 17.37 -1.40 22.78
N LEU A 21 17.40 -2.72 22.99
CA LEU A 21 17.14 -3.34 24.30
C LEU A 21 18.20 -2.94 25.34
N ARG A 22 19.49 -2.98 24.97
CA ARG A 22 20.59 -2.60 25.87
C ARG A 22 20.55 -1.14 26.29
N GLU A 23 20.22 -0.26 25.35
CA GLU A 23 20.18 1.19 25.60
C GLU A 23 18.84 1.67 26.19
N ASN A 24 17.89 0.76 26.46
CA ASN A 24 16.50 1.08 26.82
C ASN A 24 15.86 2.09 25.85
N LYS A 25 16.24 2.04 24.58
CA LYS A 25 15.70 2.91 23.53
C LYS A 25 14.59 2.18 22.76
N PRO A 26 13.48 2.85 22.44
CA PRO A 26 12.44 2.24 21.64
C PRO A 26 12.95 1.95 20.22
N LEU A 27 12.64 0.76 19.70
CA LEU A 27 12.95 0.41 18.33
C LEU A 27 12.16 1.32 17.38
N HIS A 28 12.86 2.07 16.52
CA HIS A 28 12.20 2.92 15.53
C HIS A 28 11.44 2.04 14.52
N ARG A 29 10.11 2.12 14.55
CA ARG A 29 9.23 1.47 13.58
C ARG A 29 8.68 2.56 12.66
N HIS A 30 8.64 2.28 11.36
CA HIS A 30 7.89 3.13 10.44
C HIS A 30 6.43 3.21 10.88
N THR A 31 5.96 4.41 11.21
CA THR A 31 4.56 4.67 11.50
C THR A 31 3.74 4.45 10.25
N ARG A 32 2.85 3.44 10.26
CA ARG A 32 1.87 3.27 9.19
C ARG A 32 0.69 4.19 9.47
N PHE A 33 0.47 5.15 8.59
CA PHE A 33 -0.73 6.00 8.64
C PHE A 33 -1.94 5.18 8.19
N ARG A 34 -2.84 4.86 9.11
CA ARG A 34 -4.17 4.34 8.76
C ARG A 34 -5.04 5.54 8.39
N ARG A 35 -5.44 5.61 7.13
CA ARG A 35 -6.42 6.60 6.66
C ARG A 35 -7.81 6.04 6.87
N GLN A 36 -8.77 6.93 7.12
CA GLN A 36 -10.18 6.55 7.18
C GLN A 36 -10.60 5.96 5.83
N GLU A 37 -11.42 4.91 5.88
CA GLU A 37 -11.97 4.33 4.67
C GLU A 37 -12.96 5.30 4.05
N LEU A 38 -12.81 5.53 2.74
CA LEU A 38 -13.73 6.35 1.97
C LEU A 38 -15.03 5.56 1.77
N ALA A 39 -16.17 6.19 2.06
CA ALA A 39 -17.47 5.58 1.83
C ALA A 39 -17.74 5.44 0.32
N GLN A 40 -18.56 4.47 -0.07
CA GLN A 40 -18.85 4.24 -1.50
C GLN A 40 -19.48 5.46 -2.16
N ASP A 41 -20.36 6.16 -1.45
CA ASP A 41 -21.06 7.36 -1.93
C ASP A 41 -20.15 8.58 -2.09
N GLU A 42 -18.96 8.56 -1.48
CA GLU A 42 -17.95 9.63 -1.57
C GLU A 42 -16.98 9.41 -2.75
N ILE A 43 -17.06 8.26 -3.43
CA ILE A 43 -16.24 7.95 -4.60
C ILE A 43 -16.73 8.78 -5.78
N ASN A 44 -15.81 9.35 -6.54
CA ASN A 44 -16.16 10.11 -7.74
C ASN A 44 -16.79 9.14 -8.76
N PRO A 45 -17.99 9.42 -9.30
CA PRO A 45 -18.66 8.54 -10.25
C PRO A 45 -17.83 8.21 -11.50
N ASP A 46 -17.01 9.14 -11.99
CA ASP A 46 -16.12 8.89 -13.15
C ASP A 46 -15.07 7.83 -12.83
N VAL A 47 -14.55 7.85 -11.60
CA VAL A 47 -13.56 6.90 -11.11
C VAL A 47 -14.19 5.53 -10.87
N LEU A 48 -15.44 5.50 -10.40
CA LEU A 48 -16.22 4.26 -10.23
C LEU A 48 -16.52 3.61 -11.60
N ALA A 49 -16.87 4.39 -12.62
CA ALA A 49 -17.05 3.86 -13.97
C ALA A 49 -15.75 3.26 -14.53
N MET A 50 -14.60 3.87 -14.22
CA MET A 50 -13.28 3.35 -14.58
C MET A 50 -12.96 2.03 -13.87
N SER A 51 -13.29 1.88 -12.57
CA SER A 51 -13.06 0.62 -11.86
C SER A 51 -13.87 -0.52 -12.47
N GLY A 52 -15.14 -0.29 -12.82
CA GLY A 52 -15.96 -1.26 -13.54
C GLY A 52 -15.40 -1.60 -14.93
N HIS A 53 -14.88 -0.61 -15.66
CA HIS A 53 -14.17 -0.87 -16.92
C HIS A 53 -12.96 -1.78 -16.72
N ILE A 54 -12.15 -1.52 -15.69
CA ILE A 54 -10.98 -2.33 -15.35
C ILE A 54 -11.40 -3.75 -14.97
N ALA A 55 -12.36 -3.92 -14.07
CA ALA A 55 -12.86 -5.22 -13.63
C ALA A 55 -13.31 -6.08 -14.81
N ARG A 56 -14.11 -5.50 -15.72
CA ARG A 56 -14.54 -6.18 -16.95
C ARG A 56 -13.38 -6.54 -17.87
N ARG A 57 -12.40 -5.65 -18.07
CA ARG A 57 -11.24 -5.95 -18.92
C ARG A 57 -10.32 -7.00 -18.31
N CYS A 58 -10.20 -7.02 -16.98
CA CYS A 58 -9.47 -8.04 -16.25
C CYS A 58 -10.12 -9.43 -16.40
N SER A 59 -11.45 -9.54 -16.34
CA SER A 59 -12.14 -10.82 -16.60
C SER A 59 -11.95 -11.30 -18.03
N GLU A 60 -11.84 -10.37 -18.99
CA GLU A 60 -11.47 -10.65 -20.38
C GLU A 60 -9.96 -10.91 -20.59
N GLN A 61 -9.14 -10.88 -19.53
CA GLN A 61 -7.66 -10.98 -19.58
C GLN A 61 -7.00 -9.94 -20.50
N LYS A 62 -7.63 -8.78 -20.66
CA LYS A 62 -7.13 -7.67 -21.48
C LYS A 62 -6.42 -6.63 -20.63
N ARG A 63 -5.41 -6.01 -21.23
CA ARG A 63 -4.67 -4.89 -20.63
C ARG A 63 -5.52 -3.62 -20.68
N VAL A 64 -5.41 -2.79 -19.64
CA VAL A 64 -6.07 -1.48 -19.54
C VAL A 64 -5.01 -0.39 -19.45
N ARG A 65 -5.21 0.71 -20.19
CA ARG A 65 -4.38 1.91 -20.06
C ARG A 65 -4.87 2.73 -18.87
N ILE A 66 -3.99 2.97 -17.91
CA ILE A 66 -4.26 3.86 -16.78
C ILE A 66 -3.83 5.29 -17.17
N PRO A 67 -4.74 6.28 -17.12
CA PRO A 67 -4.39 7.67 -17.40
C PRO A 67 -3.54 8.28 -16.28
N ALA A 68 -2.95 9.44 -16.54
CA ALA A 68 -2.35 10.24 -15.47
C ALA A 68 -3.47 10.79 -14.57
N MET A 69 -3.33 10.59 -13.26
CA MET A 69 -4.36 10.94 -12.27
C MET A 69 -3.73 11.64 -11.07
N LYS A 70 -4.53 12.45 -10.37
CA LYS A 70 -4.15 13.02 -9.07
C LYS A 70 -4.11 11.92 -8.01
N VAL A 71 -3.33 12.15 -6.95
CA VAL A 71 -3.23 11.20 -5.82
C VAL A 71 -4.58 10.95 -5.14
N SER A 72 -5.46 11.96 -5.09
CA SER A 72 -6.82 11.82 -4.56
C SER A 72 -7.67 10.87 -5.41
N GLU A 73 -7.69 11.07 -6.73
CA GLU A 73 -8.44 10.24 -7.68
C GLU A 73 -7.90 8.80 -7.69
N TRP A 74 -6.58 8.65 -7.55
CA TRP A 74 -5.95 7.33 -7.40
C TRP A 74 -6.44 6.61 -6.14
N GLY A 75 -6.54 7.32 -5.01
CA GLY A 75 -7.10 6.77 -3.78
C GLY A 75 -8.55 6.30 -3.97
N HIS A 76 -9.37 7.09 -4.66
CA HIS A 76 -10.76 6.73 -4.98
C HIS A 76 -10.83 5.49 -5.88
N LEU A 77 -9.93 5.39 -6.87
CA LEU A 77 -9.89 4.26 -7.80
C LEU A 77 -9.52 2.96 -7.10
N LEU A 78 -8.49 3.00 -6.24
CA LEU A 78 -8.08 1.84 -5.46
C LEU A 78 -9.20 1.37 -4.54
N ARG A 79 -9.91 2.31 -3.88
CA ARG A 79 -11.05 1.98 -3.04
C ARG A 79 -12.19 1.34 -3.85
N ALA A 80 -12.51 1.89 -5.02
CA ALA A 80 -13.55 1.34 -5.89
C ALA A 80 -13.21 -0.09 -6.35
N LEU A 81 -11.94 -0.36 -6.70
CA LEU A 81 -11.47 -1.70 -7.06
C LEU A 81 -11.50 -2.68 -5.88
N GLU A 82 -11.23 -2.21 -4.65
CA GLU A 82 -11.38 -3.02 -3.45
C GLU A 82 -12.84 -3.45 -3.24
N ILE A 83 -13.79 -2.52 -3.40
CA ILE A 83 -15.23 -2.81 -3.29
C ILE A 83 -15.67 -3.84 -4.34
N GLU A 84 -15.33 -3.59 -5.62
CA GLU A 84 -15.63 -4.51 -6.73
C GLU A 84 -15.07 -5.92 -6.49
N ARG A 85 -13.86 -6.03 -5.93
CA ARG A 85 -13.25 -7.33 -5.60
C ARG A 85 -13.96 -8.07 -4.47
N VAL A 86 -14.57 -7.36 -3.52
CA VAL A 86 -15.31 -7.97 -2.40
C VAL A 86 -16.73 -8.38 -2.84
N CYS A 87 -17.30 -7.68 -3.82
CA CYS A 87 -18.63 -7.96 -4.35
C CYS A 87 -18.66 -9.10 -5.39
N HIS A 88 -17.50 -9.53 -5.90
CA HIS A 88 -17.34 -10.67 -6.82
C HIS A 88 -16.85 -11.93 -6.10
#